data_AF-A0A2D7L6H9-F1
#
_entry.id   AF-A0A2D7L6H9-F1
#
_cell.length_a   1.000
_cell.length_b   1.000
_cell.length_c   1.000
_cell.angle_alpha   90.00
_cell.angle_beta   90.00
_cell.angle_gamma   90.00
#
_symmetry.space_group_name_H-M   'P 1'
#
loop_
_entity.id
_entity.type
_entity.pdbx_description
1 polymer ?
#
loop_
_entity_poly.entity_id
_entity_poly.type
_entity_poly.pdbx_seq_one_letter_code
_entity_poly.pdbx_strand_id
1 'polypeptide(L)'
;MNNFSSIFTRLREQRGLSIKQIASFTGASTKDVKKWEAGTSLPTDQKIVAALEGLLGKDISNTLESNEIKLPNRSEKMIEESLFKVDKEKNIDLKSGIFNRFKSDVEKKQKRRTSEMNVFDIYSDKSLEQEEKVSNYEDLYENALEEQPYIEDPKQLSFYFSRNIKTFISISVLLFIATKAFQMFLNSFNLFIENLL
;
A
#
# COMPACT_ATOMS: atom_id res chain seq x y z
N MET A 1 30.86 -17.92 -15.69
CA MET A 1 31.07 -16.46 -15.59
C MET A 1 30.15 -15.94 -14.49
N ASN A 2 30.72 -15.34 -13.46
CA ASN A 2 29.98 -14.87 -12.28
C ASN A 2 29.28 -13.54 -12.61
N ASN A 3 28.01 -13.61 -13.00
CA ASN A 3 27.21 -12.42 -13.29
C ASN A 3 26.53 -11.92 -12.01
N PHE A 4 26.47 -10.60 -11.79
CA PHE A 4 25.80 -9.96 -10.65
C PHE A 4 24.41 -10.55 -10.41
N SER A 5 23.60 -10.69 -11.46
CA SER A 5 22.25 -11.28 -11.38
C SER A 5 22.25 -12.69 -10.77
N SER A 6 23.14 -13.58 -11.22
CA SER A 6 23.21 -14.96 -10.71
C SER A 6 23.62 -15.03 -9.24
N ILE A 7 24.55 -14.17 -8.81
CA ILE A 7 25.01 -14.09 -7.42
C ILE A 7 23.95 -13.46 -6.54
N PHE A 8 23.30 -12.40 -7.02
CA PHE A 8 22.19 -11.75 -6.35
C PHE A 8 21.03 -12.72 -6.10
N THR A 9 20.59 -13.48 -7.12
CA THR A 9 19.52 -14.47 -6.98
C THR A 9 19.89 -15.56 -5.97
N ARG A 10 21.10 -16.13 -6.08
CA ARG A 10 21.60 -17.14 -5.14
C ARG A 10 21.58 -16.64 -3.70
N LEU A 11 22.13 -15.46 -3.44
CA LEU A 11 22.23 -14.89 -2.09
C LEU A 11 20.87 -14.47 -1.52
N ARG A 12 19.96 -14.00 -2.38
CA ARG A 12 18.58 -13.71 -2.01
C ARG A 12 17.84 -14.97 -1.56
N GLU A 13 17.93 -16.03 -2.36
CA GLU A 13 17.28 -17.31 -2.08
C GLU A 13 17.85 -18.00 -0.84
N GLN A 14 19.18 -18.00 -0.68
CA GLN A 14 19.82 -18.54 0.52
C GLN A 14 19.35 -17.87 1.81
N ARG A 15 19.02 -16.57 1.77
CA ARG A 15 18.49 -15.83 2.93
C ARG A 15 16.96 -15.83 3.00
N GLY A 16 16.27 -16.52 2.10
CA GLY A 16 14.81 -16.56 2.06
C GLY A 16 14.16 -15.19 1.85
N LEU A 17 14.87 -14.24 1.24
CA LEU A 17 14.39 -12.86 1.09
C LEU A 17 13.50 -12.72 -0.14
N SER A 18 12.33 -12.14 0.04
CA SER A 18 11.47 -11.75 -1.08
C SER A 18 11.96 -10.46 -1.74
N ILE A 19 11.63 -10.29 -3.03
CA ILE A 19 11.88 -9.07 -3.79
C ILE A 19 11.30 -7.83 -3.08
N LYS A 20 10.14 -7.98 -2.41
CA LYS A 20 9.50 -6.90 -1.64
C LYS A 20 10.30 -6.52 -0.41
N GLN A 21 10.88 -7.49 0.29
CA GLN A 21 11.72 -7.24 1.45
C GLN A 21 13.03 -6.56 1.04
N ILE A 22 13.69 -7.01 -0.04
CA ILE A 22 14.88 -6.33 -0.55
C ILE A 22 14.57 -4.89 -0.93
N ALA A 23 13.48 -4.64 -1.64
CA ALA A 23 13.03 -3.29 -1.95
C ALA A 23 12.82 -2.43 -0.69
N SER A 24 12.18 -3.01 0.34
CA SER A 24 11.93 -2.31 1.60
C SER A 24 13.22 -1.99 2.38
N PHE A 25 14.20 -2.88 2.39
CA PHE A 25 15.45 -2.70 3.14
C PHE A 25 16.47 -1.82 2.41
N THR A 26 16.46 -1.82 1.09
CA THR A 26 17.41 -1.03 0.28
C THR A 26 16.86 0.34 -0.13
N GLY A 27 15.57 0.58 0.03
CA GLY A 27 14.90 1.78 -0.47
C GLY A 27 14.67 1.78 -1.99
N ALA A 28 15.01 0.69 -2.67
CA ALA A 28 14.84 0.55 -4.11
C ALA A 28 13.41 0.15 -4.50
N SER A 29 13.00 0.48 -5.73
CA SER A 29 11.71 0.03 -6.25
C SER A 29 11.70 -1.48 -6.48
N THR A 30 10.56 -2.12 -6.19
CA THR A 30 10.34 -3.55 -6.54
C THR A 30 10.53 -3.86 -8.03
N LYS A 31 10.36 -2.86 -8.91
CA LYS A 31 10.64 -3.01 -10.35
C LYS A 31 12.14 -3.08 -10.62
N ASP A 32 12.94 -2.29 -9.92
CA ASP A 32 14.39 -2.25 -10.13
C ASP A 32 15.05 -3.50 -9.56
N VAL A 33 14.58 -3.97 -8.40
CA VAL A 33 15.03 -5.26 -7.84
C VAL A 33 14.75 -6.43 -8.78
N LYS A 34 13.60 -6.45 -9.48
CA LYS A 34 13.31 -7.45 -10.51
C LYS A 34 14.24 -7.35 -11.72
N LYS A 35 14.59 -6.13 -12.12
CA LYS A 35 15.52 -5.92 -13.23
C LYS A 35 16.94 -6.35 -12.89
N TRP A 36 17.36 -6.19 -11.63
CA TRP A 36 18.62 -6.71 -11.09
C TRP A 36 18.67 -8.23 -11.13
N GLU A 37 17.58 -8.89 -10.71
CA GLU A 37 17.44 -10.33 -10.79
C GLU A 37 17.47 -10.83 -12.24
N ALA A 38 16.84 -10.11 -13.17
CA ALA A 38 16.89 -10.40 -14.60
C ALA A 38 18.22 -10.03 -15.29
N GLY A 39 19.14 -9.36 -14.58
CA GLY A 39 20.41 -8.88 -15.16
C GLY A 39 20.26 -7.75 -16.18
N THR A 40 19.09 -7.10 -16.23
CA THR A 40 18.77 -6.01 -17.18
C THR A 40 19.18 -4.64 -16.68
N SER A 41 19.44 -4.49 -15.38
CA SER A 41 19.99 -3.27 -14.80
C SER A 41 20.88 -3.60 -13.60
N LEU A 42 21.69 -2.63 -13.18
CA LEU A 42 22.54 -2.69 -11.99
C LEU A 42 22.10 -1.61 -10.99
N PRO A 43 22.37 -1.79 -9.68
CA PRO A 43 22.16 -0.74 -8.69
C PRO A 43 23.15 0.41 -8.93
N THR A 44 22.63 1.62 -9.16
CA THR A 44 23.44 2.82 -9.47
C THR A 44 23.69 3.72 -8.27
N ASP A 45 22.82 3.70 -7.25
CA ASP A 45 22.98 4.51 -6.05
C ASP A 45 23.90 3.82 -5.04
N GLN A 46 24.92 4.54 -4.57
CA GLN A 46 25.86 4.07 -3.55
C GLN A 46 25.17 3.67 -2.25
N LYS A 47 24.07 4.34 -1.87
CA LYS A 47 23.30 3.97 -0.67
C LYS A 47 22.63 2.61 -0.82
N ILE A 48 22.10 2.34 -2.02
CA ILE A 48 21.47 1.07 -2.36
C ILE A 48 22.52 -0.04 -2.39
N VAL A 49 23.71 0.21 -2.95
CA VAL A 49 24.81 -0.76 -2.97
C VAL A 49 25.28 -1.10 -1.55
N ALA A 50 25.46 -0.09 -0.69
CA ALA A 50 25.84 -0.32 0.71
C ALA A 50 24.77 -1.10 1.49
N ALA A 51 23.48 -0.78 1.28
CA ALA A 51 22.38 -1.53 1.90
C ALA A 51 22.31 -2.98 1.38
N LEU A 52 22.56 -3.20 0.08
CA LEU A 52 22.67 -4.54 -0.51
C LEU A 52 23.86 -5.31 0.06
N GLU A 53 25.00 -4.66 0.28
CA GLU A 53 26.16 -5.28 0.94
C GLU A 53 25.85 -5.67 2.39
N GLY A 54 25.18 -4.80 3.15
CA GLY A 54 24.75 -5.13 4.52
C GLY A 54 23.75 -6.27 4.57
N LEU A 55 22.81 -6.32 3.62
CA LEU A 55 21.76 -7.34 3.57
C LEU A 55 22.25 -8.67 3.00
N LEU A 56 23.09 -8.61 1.97
CA LEU A 56 23.44 -9.75 1.14
C LEU A 56 24.92 -10.15 1.17
N GLY A 57 25.78 -9.34 1.79
CA GLY A 57 27.21 -9.59 1.94
C GLY A 57 28.08 -8.97 0.84
N LYS A 58 29.41 -8.95 1.10
CA LYS A 58 30.44 -8.35 0.25
C LYS A 58 30.59 -9.00 -1.13
N ASP A 59 30.10 -10.22 -1.29
CA ASP A 59 30.09 -10.94 -2.56
C ASP A 59 29.38 -10.16 -3.68
N ILE A 60 28.40 -9.33 -3.33
CA ILE A 60 27.66 -8.50 -4.29
C ILE A 60 28.44 -7.24 -4.68
N SER A 61 29.04 -6.52 -3.73
CA SER A 61 29.86 -5.35 -4.06
C SER A 61 31.08 -5.74 -4.89
N ASN A 62 31.72 -6.88 -4.62
CA ASN A 62 32.81 -7.41 -5.45
C ASN A 62 32.42 -7.62 -6.93
N THR A 63 31.16 -7.97 -7.21
CA THR A 63 30.68 -8.12 -8.59
C THR A 63 30.39 -6.77 -9.27
N LEU A 64 30.09 -5.74 -8.48
CA LEU A 64 29.84 -4.37 -8.94
C LEU A 64 31.13 -3.58 -9.13
N GLU A 65 32.17 -3.82 -8.31
CA GLU A 65 33.47 -3.16 -8.42
C GLU A 65 34.21 -3.48 -9.73
N SER A 66 33.94 -4.64 -10.34
CA SER A 66 34.46 -4.97 -11.67
C SER A 66 33.89 -4.08 -12.79
N ASN A 67 32.78 -3.38 -12.52
CA ASN A 67 32.09 -2.47 -13.43
C ASN A 67 31.98 -1.07 -12.79
N GLU A 68 33.10 -0.35 -12.73
CA GLU A 68 33.20 1.11 -12.55
C GLU A 68 32.34 1.77 -11.44
N ILE A 69 32.34 1.24 -10.21
CA ILE A 69 31.91 2.01 -9.04
C ILE A 69 33.01 1.97 -7.98
N LYS A 70 33.79 3.06 -7.88
CA LYS A 70 34.74 3.26 -6.78
C LYS A 70 33.94 3.56 -5.51
N LEU A 71 33.80 2.59 -4.61
CA LEU A 71 33.34 2.84 -3.24
C LEU A 71 34.46 3.57 -2.47
N PRO A 72 34.18 4.70 -1.80
CA PRO A 72 35.15 5.29 -0.89
C PRO A 72 35.26 4.43 0.37
N ASN A 73 36.47 3.99 0.71
CA ASN A 73 36.81 3.37 1.99
C ASN A 73 36.26 4.25 3.13
N ARG A 74 35.15 3.85 3.76
CA ARG A 74 34.58 4.54 4.92
C ARG A 74 34.64 3.61 6.12
N SER A 75 35.41 4.03 7.12
CA SER A 75 35.47 3.42 8.44
C SER A 75 34.09 3.46 9.10
N GLU A 76 33.71 2.35 9.73
CA GLU A 76 32.38 2.11 10.35
C GLU A 76 31.95 3.22 11.31
N LYS A 77 32.90 3.92 11.96
CA LYS A 77 32.63 5.04 12.88
C LYS A 77 31.93 6.24 12.25
N MET A 78 32.06 6.47 10.94
CA MET A 78 31.57 7.69 10.30
C MET A 78 30.08 7.63 9.90
N ILE A 79 29.51 6.42 9.81
CA ILE A 79 28.11 6.20 9.42
C ILE A 79 27.17 6.49 10.59
N GLU A 80 27.57 6.10 11.81
CA GLU A 80 26.79 6.32 13.02
C GLU A 80 26.58 7.82 13.29
N GLU A 81 27.61 8.65 13.19
CA GLU A 81 27.51 10.08 13.48
C GLU A 81 26.68 10.87 12.44
N SER A 82 26.56 10.36 11.21
CA SER A 82 25.77 11.00 10.15
C SER A 82 24.30 10.58 10.15
N LEU A 83 23.97 9.41 10.71
CA LEU A 83 22.59 8.90 10.80
C LEU A 83 21.77 9.61 11.87
N PHE A 84 22.41 10.19 12.89
CA PHE A 84 21.73 10.86 14.02
C PHE A 84 21.79 12.40 13.97
N LYS A 85 22.39 13.00 12.94
CA LYS A 85 22.33 14.47 12.76
C LYS A 85 21.07 14.86 12.01
N VAL A 86 20.11 15.41 12.75
CA VAL A 86 18.94 16.08 12.19
C VAL A 86 19.36 17.47 11.71
N ASP A 87 19.41 17.68 10.39
CA ASP A 87 19.60 19.00 9.78
C ASP A 87 18.36 19.87 10.06
N LYS A 88 18.40 20.65 11.16
CA LYS A 88 17.27 21.50 11.60
C LYS A 88 16.99 22.71 10.70
N GLU A 89 17.88 23.03 9.75
CA GLU A 89 17.82 24.29 8.98
C GLU A 89 17.46 24.11 7.49
N LYS A 90 17.17 22.90 7.04
CA LYS A 90 16.78 22.68 5.64
C LYS A 90 15.30 23.05 5.45
N ASN A 91 15.02 24.34 5.25
CA ASN A 91 13.74 24.79 4.73
C ASN A 91 13.57 24.25 3.31
N ILE A 92 12.82 23.16 3.19
CA ILE A 92 12.44 22.59 1.90
C ILE A 92 11.25 23.41 1.41
N ASP A 93 11.49 24.34 0.47
CA ASP A 93 10.41 25.07 -0.21
C ASP A 93 9.60 24.10 -1.08
N LEU A 94 8.58 23.49 -0.45
CA LEU A 94 7.56 22.73 -1.13
C LEU A 94 6.70 23.72 -1.91
N LYS A 95 6.95 23.88 -3.21
CA LYS A 95 6.05 24.61 -4.12
C LYS A 95 4.65 23.97 -4.06
N SER A 96 3.78 24.58 -3.28
CA SER A 96 2.40 24.16 -3.04
C SER A 96 1.53 24.57 -4.24
N GLY A 97 1.63 23.80 -5.32
CA GLY A 97 0.67 23.90 -6.43
C GLY A 97 -0.75 23.62 -5.92
N ILE A 98 -1.71 24.43 -6.35
CA ILE A 98 -3.14 24.42 -5.94
C ILE A 98 -3.77 23.00 -6.06
N PHE A 99 -3.24 22.15 -6.93
CA PHE A 99 -3.70 20.77 -7.14
C PHE A 99 -3.23 19.76 -6.08
N ASN A 100 -2.26 20.07 -5.22
CA ASN A 100 -1.82 19.15 -4.16
C ASN A 100 -2.77 19.10 -2.96
N ARG A 101 -3.66 20.09 -2.79
CA ARG A 101 -4.71 20.05 -1.74
C ARG A 101 -5.81 19.02 -2.02
N PHE A 102 -6.03 18.64 -3.28
CA PHE A 102 -7.13 17.74 -3.65
C PHE A 102 -6.72 16.26 -3.72
N LYS A 103 -5.42 15.94 -3.71
CA LYS A 103 -4.93 14.54 -3.74
C LYS A 103 -4.67 13.96 -2.35
N SER A 104 -4.44 14.78 -1.32
CA SER A 104 -4.13 14.30 0.04
C SER A 104 -5.29 13.61 0.75
N ASP A 105 -6.53 13.93 0.37
CA ASP A 105 -7.73 13.38 1.04
C ASP A 105 -8.19 12.04 0.44
N VAL A 106 -7.81 11.74 -0.80
CA VAL A 106 -8.20 10.50 -1.50
C VAL A 106 -7.23 9.35 -1.22
N GLU A 107 -5.94 9.63 -0.98
CA GLU A 107 -4.93 8.58 -0.77
C GLU A 107 -4.90 7.99 0.66
N LYS A 108 -5.59 8.60 1.64
CA LYS A 108 -5.62 8.10 3.03
C LYS A 108 -6.57 6.91 3.27
N LYS A 109 -7.33 6.43 2.28
CA LYS A 109 -8.33 5.35 2.46
C LYS A 109 -8.00 4.01 1.77
N GLN A 110 -6.73 3.70 1.52
CA GLN A 110 -6.34 2.37 0.97
C GLN A 110 -5.28 1.63 1.79
N LYS A 111 -5.71 1.05 2.92
CA LYS A 111 -5.26 -0.22 3.55
C LYS A 111 -5.96 -0.27 4.92
N ARG A 112 -6.76 -1.26 5.30
CA ARG A 112 -6.40 -2.68 5.46
C ARG A 112 -7.65 -3.56 5.26
N ARG A 113 -7.54 -4.60 4.43
CA ARG A 113 -8.38 -5.81 4.54
C ARG A 113 -7.52 -6.88 5.20
N THR A 114 -7.87 -7.26 6.42
CA THR A 114 -7.73 -8.62 6.99
C THR A 114 -8.41 -8.58 8.36
N SER A 115 -9.58 -9.22 8.46
CA SER A 115 -10.11 -9.70 9.72
C SER A 115 -9.47 -11.06 9.97
N GLU A 116 -8.56 -11.18 10.93
CA GLU A 116 -8.41 -12.40 11.73
C GLU A 116 -8.05 -11.95 13.14
N MET A 117 -8.92 -12.31 14.08
CA MET A 117 -8.79 -12.05 15.50
C MET A 117 -7.78 -13.03 16.08
N ASN A 118 -6.53 -12.60 16.27
CA ASN A 118 -5.57 -13.34 17.08
C ASN A 118 -5.67 -12.86 18.52
N VAL A 119 -6.62 -13.46 19.25
CA VAL A 119 -6.57 -13.49 20.71
C VAL A 119 -5.55 -14.56 21.07
N PHE A 120 -4.33 -14.14 21.45
CA PHE A 120 -3.40 -14.74 22.41
C PHE A 120 -2.02 -14.15 22.16
N ASP A 121 -1.60 -13.25 23.05
CA ASP A 121 -0.32 -13.30 23.76
C ASP A 121 -0.20 -12.04 24.62
N ILE A 122 -0.74 -12.16 25.84
CA ILE A 122 -0.36 -11.31 26.96
C ILE A 122 0.97 -11.88 27.45
N TYR A 123 2.09 -11.34 27.00
CA TYR A 123 3.32 -11.31 27.79
C TYR A 123 4.06 -9.98 27.65
N SER A 124 4.51 -9.56 28.81
CA SER A 124 5.07 -8.26 29.15
C SER A 124 6.47 -8.02 28.58
N ASP A 125 6.75 -6.73 28.39
CA ASP A 125 8.05 -6.06 28.45
C ASP A 125 8.97 -6.09 27.22
N LYS A 126 8.92 -4.99 26.44
CA LYS A 126 10.05 -4.04 26.29
C LYS A 126 9.68 -2.87 25.38
N SER A 127 9.61 -1.68 25.99
CA SER A 127 9.94 -0.37 25.41
C SER A 127 9.77 -0.22 23.89
N LEU A 128 8.56 0.11 23.45
CA LEU A 128 8.31 0.72 22.15
C LEU A 128 7.92 2.18 22.38
N GLU A 129 8.89 3.08 22.28
CA GLU A 129 8.62 4.47 21.91
C GLU A 129 8.06 4.44 20.48
N GLN A 130 6.76 4.23 20.35
CA GLN A 130 6.03 4.54 19.14
C GLN A 130 5.50 5.96 19.32
N GLU A 131 5.95 6.84 18.42
CA GLU A 131 5.36 8.16 18.20
C GLU A 131 3.83 8.03 18.21
N GLU A 132 3.27 8.53 19.30
CA GLU A 132 1.85 8.60 19.56
C GLU A 132 1.25 9.54 18.51
N LYS A 133 0.77 8.98 17.40
CA LYS A 133 -0.36 9.61 16.72
C LYS A 133 -1.47 9.56 17.76
N VAL A 134 -1.66 10.67 18.46
CA VAL A 134 -2.83 10.95 19.28
C VAL A 134 -4.03 10.92 18.34
N SER A 135 -4.48 9.71 17.98
CA SER A 135 -5.87 9.47 17.66
C SER A 135 -6.61 9.84 18.93
N ASN A 136 -7.33 10.95 18.88
CA ASN A 136 -8.09 11.50 19.99
C ASN A 136 -9.00 10.37 20.52
N TYR A 137 -8.56 9.71 21.59
CA TYR A 137 -9.23 8.54 22.13
C TYR A 137 -10.61 8.94 22.67
N GLU A 138 -10.77 10.20 23.07
CA GLU A 138 -12.04 10.83 23.40
C GLU A 138 -13.03 10.77 22.23
N ASP A 139 -12.63 11.17 21.01
CA ASP A 139 -13.53 11.13 19.85
C ASP A 139 -13.92 9.70 19.48
N LEU A 140 -13.01 8.74 19.62
CA LEU A 140 -13.29 7.32 19.38
C LEU A 140 -14.24 6.74 20.44
N TYR A 141 -14.09 7.16 21.69
CA TYR A 141 -14.89 6.71 22.82
C TYR A 141 -16.30 7.33 22.79
N GLU A 142 -16.41 8.62 22.50
CA GLU A 142 -17.70 9.30 22.31
C GLU A 142 -18.49 8.68 21.15
N ASN A 143 -17.82 8.41 20.01
CA ASN A 143 -18.47 7.73 18.89
C ASN A 143 -18.92 6.31 19.26
N ALA A 144 -18.13 5.55 20.03
CA ALA A 144 -18.49 4.19 20.45
C ALA A 144 -19.65 4.15 21.46
N LEU A 145 -19.85 5.22 22.25
CA LEU A 145 -20.99 5.36 23.16
C LEU A 145 -22.28 5.77 22.43
N GLU A 146 -22.16 6.50 21.32
CA GLU A 146 -23.28 6.88 20.45
C GLU A 146 -23.69 5.79 19.44
N GLU A 147 -22.85 4.78 19.23
CA GLU A 147 -23.14 3.64 18.35
C GLU A 147 -24.28 2.78 18.93
N GLN A 148 -25.47 2.95 18.36
CA GLN A 148 -26.61 2.06 18.63
C GLN A 148 -26.38 0.68 17.99
N PRO A 149 -27.09 -0.37 18.47
CA PRO A 149 -27.08 -1.68 17.83
C PRO A 149 -27.25 -1.52 16.33
N TYR A 150 -26.48 -2.28 15.56
CA TYR A 150 -26.28 -2.10 14.12
C TYR A 150 -27.58 -1.96 13.30
N ILE A 151 -28.69 -2.47 13.79
CA ILE A 151 -30.00 -2.41 13.12
C ILE A 151 -30.68 -1.04 13.26
N GLU A 152 -30.34 -0.25 14.28
CA GLU A 152 -31.04 0.99 14.64
C GLU A 152 -30.27 2.27 14.26
N ASP A 153 -29.01 2.17 13.79
CA ASP A 153 -28.22 3.34 13.44
C ASP A 153 -28.53 3.88 12.02
N PRO A 154 -29.13 5.08 11.88
CA PRO A 154 -29.46 5.68 10.58
C PRO A 154 -28.23 6.04 9.74
N LYS A 155 -27.04 6.22 10.36
CA LYS A 155 -25.79 6.50 9.63
C LYS A 155 -25.30 5.27 8.86
N GLN A 156 -25.81 4.07 9.16
CA GLN A 156 -25.41 2.87 8.44
C GLN A 156 -26.06 2.75 7.07
N LEU A 157 -27.33 3.15 6.93
CA LEU A 157 -28.02 3.08 5.64
C LEU A 157 -27.22 3.87 4.58
N SER A 158 -26.80 5.09 4.91
CA SER A 158 -25.98 5.93 4.04
C SER A 158 -24.56 5.36 3.80
N PHE A 159 -23.97 4.69 4.79
CA PHE A 159 -22.72 3.94 4.61
C PHE A 159 -22.87 2.78 3.61
N TYR A 160 -23.97 2.01 3.67
CA TYR A 160 -24.25 0.93 2.72
C TYR A 160 -24.52 1.44 1.31
N PHE A 161 -25.30 2.50 1.18
CA PHE A 161 -25.56 3.15 -0.11
C PHE A 161 -24.27 3.72 -0.70
N SER A 162 -23.43 4.40 0.08
CA SER A 162 -22.17 4.97 -0.43
C SER A 162 -21.17 3.89 -0.85
N ARG A 163 -21.06 2.78 -0.10
CA ARG A 163 -20.15 1.66 -0.43
C ARG A 163 -20.59 0.88 -1.67
N ASN A 164 -21.90 0.80 -1.91
CA ASN A 164 -22.50 -0.01 -2.98
C ASN A 164 -23.20 0.85 -4.05
N ILE A 165 -22.87 2.14 -4.16
CA ILE A 165 -23.61 3.06 -5.05
C ILE A 165 -23.61 2.61 -6.51
N LYS A 166 -22.52 1.99 -6.96
CA LYS A 166 -22.38 1.48 -8.34
C LYS A 166 -23.35 0.32 -8.62
N THR A 167 -23.50 -0.60 -7.67
CA THR A 167 -24.44 -1.72 -7.83
C THR A 167 -25.88 -1.21 -7.73
N PHE A 168 -26.15 -0.26 -6.85
CA PHE A 168 -27.46 0.39 -6.75
C PHE A 168 -27.88 1.07 -8.08
N ILE A 169 -26.98 1.82 -8.72
CA ILE A 169 -27.24 2.43 -10.02
C ILE A 169 -27.49 1.35 -11.08
N SER A 170 -26.65 0.31 -11.12
CA SER A 170 -26.81 -0.79 -12.08
C SER A 170 -28.15 -1.51 -11.93
N ILE A 171 -28.57 -1.79 -10.70
CA ILE A 171 -29.85 -2.43 -10.38
C ILE A 171 -31.00 -1.50 -10.75
N SER A 172 -30.88 -0.19 -10.49
CA SER A 172 -31.91 0.79 -10.85
C SER A 172 -32.14 0.87 -12.36
N VAL A 173 -31.06 0.83 -13.16
CA VAL A 173 -31.16 0.78 -14.63
C VAL A 173 -31.83 -0.51 -15.08
N LEU A 174 -31.44 -1.65 -14.50
CA LEU A 174 -32.05 -2.95 -14.83
C LEU A 174 -33.54 -2.98 -14.48
N LEU A 175 -33.91 -2.42 -13.32
CA LEU A 175 -35.29 -2.29 -12.89
C LEU A 175 -36.10 -1.40 -13.84
N PHE A 176 -35.53 -0.29 -14.30
CA PHE A 176 -36.18 0.56 -15.30
C PHE A 176 -36.45 -0.19 -16.61
N ILE A 177 -35.48 -0.97 -17.10
CA ILE A 177 -35.65 -1.79 -18.30
C ILE A 177 -36.73 -2.86 -18.07
N ALA A 178 -36.69 -3.55 -16.93
CA ALA A 178 -37.66 -4.58 -16.57
C ALA A 178 -39.10 -4.04 -16.49
N THR A 179 -39.29 -2.86 -15.90
CA THR A 179 -40.62 -2.23 -15.82
C THR A 179 -41.14 -1.85 -17.21
N LYS A 180 -40.30 -1.35 -18.11
CA LYS A 180 -40.69 -1.07 -19.50
C LYS A 180 -41.03 -2.33 -20.28
N ALA A 181 -40.24 -3.39 -20.14
CA ALA A 181 -40.53 -4.68 -20.76
C ALA A 181 -41.85 -5.27 -20.24
N PHE A 182 -42.09 -5.18 -18.92
CA PHE A 182 -43.34 -5.66 -18.31
C PHE A 182 -44.55 -4.84 -18.76
N GLN A 183 -44.41 -3.51 -18.90
CA GLN A 183 -45.46 -2.65 -19.44
C GLN A 183 -45.80 -3.03 -20.88
N MET A 184 -44.80 -3.28 -21.73
CA MET A 184 -45.02 -3.76 -23.10
C MET A 184 -45.72 -5.12 -23.11
N PHE A 185 -45.31 -6.04 -22.24
CA PHE A 185 -45.96 -7.34 -22.09
C PHE A 185 -47.45 -7.20 -21.73
N LEU A 186 -47.78 -6.37 -20.73
CA LEU A 186 -49.18 -6.14 -20.34
C LEU A 186 -49.99 -5.53 -21.49
N ASN A 187 -49.42 -4.58 -22.23
CA ASN A 187 -50.09 -4.00 -23.40
C ASN A 187 -50.38 -5.06 -24.47
N SER A 188 -49.40 -5.91 -24.80
CA SER A 188 -49.58 -7.01 -25.75
C SER A 188 -50.60 -8.04 -25.26
N PHE A 189 -50.59 -8.34 -23.97
CA PHE A 189 -51.54 -9.26 -23.35
C PHE A 189 -52.98 -8.72 -23.41
N ASN A 190 -53.17 -7.44 -23.11
CA ASN A 190 -54.48 -6.80 -23.22
C ASN A 190 -55.00 -6.83 -24.67
N LEU A 191 -54.14 -6.52 -25.65
CA LEU A 191 -54.49 -6.57 -27.07
C LEU A 191 -54.86 -8.00 -27.51
N PHE A 192 -54.18 -9.00 -26.97
CA PHE A 192 -54.54 -10.41 -27.19
C PHE A 192 -55.94 -10.74 -26.64
N ILE A 193 -56.26 -10.29 -25.41
CA ILE A 193 -57.58 -10.49 -24.81
C ILE A 193 -58.67 -9.77 -25.63
N GLU A 194 -58.43 -8.52 -26.03
CA GLU A 194 -59.38 -7.74 -26.83
C GLU A 194 -59.70 -8.40 -28.17
N ASN A 195 -58.73 -9.07 -28.80
CA ASN A 195 -58.98 -9.82 -30.04
C ASN A 195 -59.70 -11.17 -29.83
N LEU A 196 -59.81 -11.63 -28.59
CA LEU A 196 -60.41 -12.92 -28.23
C LEU A 196 -61.87 -12.78 -27.75
N LEU A 197 -62.23 -11.57 -27.27
CA LEU A 197 -63.58 -11.15 -26.87
C LEU A 197 -64.38 -10.60 -28.05
#